data_AF-A0A1U7WUX0-F1
#
_entry.id   AF-A0A1U7WUX0-F1
#
_cell.length_a   1.000
_cell.length_b   1.000
_cell.length_c   1.000
_cell.angle_alpha   90.00
_cell.angle_beta   90.00
_cell.angle_gamma   90.00
#
_symmetry.space_group_name_H-M   'P 1'
#
loop_
_entity.id
_entity.type
_entity.pdbx_description
1 polymer ?
#
loop_
_entity_poly.entity_id
_entity_poly.type
_entity_poly.pdbx_seq_one_letter_code
_entity_poly.pdbx_strand_id
1 'polypeptide(L)'
;MCVVDEETEFGLGEMVSTLRLPYANAFPKYLKKLTLQKTFVPWEDITTVSKLPKLEVLKLKIYNCRGTVWETIEDGFPQLKFLLLDGTDVALWKTSSDHFPCLECLVLGNCDSLHSRFCRYNHTLQLIELNMCKHSVVNSAKQIQQEVGDNVLDVRVRNPIYPEEEEE
;
A
#
# COMPACT_ATOMS: atom_id res chain seq x y z
N MET A 1 -22.53 6.09 -2.95
CA MET A 1 -21.68 6.21 -4.15
C MET A 1 -20.91 7.50 -3.96
N CYS A 2 -19.71 7.44 -3.39
CA CYS A 2 -19.03 8.68 -3.00
C CYS A 2 -18.38 9.29 -4.25
N VAL A 3 -19.17 10.10 -4.94
CA VAL A 3 -18.70 11.17 -5.80
C VAL A 3 -18.36 12.32 -4.86
N VAL A 4 -17.13 12.81 -4.90
CA VAL A 4 -16.77 14.10 -4.29
C VAL A 4 -16.23 14.96 -5.42
N ASP A 5 -17.15 15.63 -6.08
CA ASP A 5 -16.90 16.87 -6.82
C ASP A 5 -17.14 18.02 -5.83
N GLU A 6 -16.14 18.89 -5.66
CA GLU A 6 -16.23 20.31 -5.99
C GLU A 6 -14.88 21.00 -5.75
N GLU A 7 -14.56 21.89 -6.67
CA GLU A 7 -13.29 22.58 -6.89
C GLU A 7 -12.84 23.46 -5.72
N THR A 8 -11.53 23.59 -5.53
CA THR A 8 -10.89 24.89 -5.21
C THR A 8 -9.37 24.78 -5.44
N GLU A 9 -8.87 25.44 -6.48
CA GLU A 9 -7.46 25.86 -6.55
C GLU A 9 -7.31 27.10 -5.65
N PHE A 10 -6.42 27.10 -4.66
CA PHE A 10 -5.67 28.28 -4.18
C PHE A 10 -4.59 27.87 -3.18
N GLY A 11 -3.36 28.39 -3.38
CA GLY A 11 -2.39 28.79 -2.36
C GLY A 11 -1.85 27.75 -1.37
N LEU A 12 -0.52 27.61 -1.33
CA LEU A 12 0.23 27.07 -0.19
C LEU A 12 -0.06 27.93 1.07
N GLY A 13 -1.15 27.63 1.78
CA GLY A 13 -1.56 28.36 2.98
C GLY A 13 -2.85 27.79 3.56
N GLU A 14 -2.71 26.91 4.56
CA GLU A 14 -3.71 26.50 5.57
C GLU A 14 -5.18 26.35 5.12
N MET A 15 -5.56 25.15 4.67
CA MET A 15 -6.82 24.47 5.02
C MET A 15 -6.93 23.14 4.25
N VAL A 16 -6.38 22.06 4.80
CA VAL A 16 -6.82 20.70 4.42
C VAL A 16 -7.68 20.19 5.55
N SER A 17 -8.99 20.35 5.43
CA SER A 17 -9.95 19.67 6.29
C SER A 17 -9.65 18.18 6.25
N THR A 18 -9.15 17.65 7.35
CA THR A 18 -8.71 16.26 7.45
C THR A 18 -9.93 15.35 7.33
N LEU A 19 -9.99 14.54 6.28
CA LEU A 19 -11.01 13.51 6.17
C LEU A 19 -10.71 12.43 7.21
N ARG A 20 -11.68 12.15 8.09
CA ARG A 20 -11.66 10.97 8.95
C ARG A 20 -12.53 9.90 8.31
N LEU A 21 -12.04 8.67 8.27
CA LEU A 21 -12.87 7.56 7.80
C LEU A 21 -13.95 7.24 8.84
N PRO A 22 -15.19 6.94 8.40
CA PRO A 22 -16.22 6.51 9.31
C PRO A 22 -15.87 5.13 9.86
N TYR A 23 -16.55 4.72 10.94
CA TYR A 23 -16.40 3.38 11.49
C TYR A 23 -16.72 2.28 10.46
N ALA A 24 -16.17 1.08 10.67
CA ALA A 24 -16.24 -0.02 9.71
C ALA A 24 -17.69 -0.40 9.33
N ASN A 25 -18.65 -0.20 10.24
CA ASN A 25 -20.07 -0.46 10.03
C ASN A 25 -20.77 0.52 9.07
N ALA A 26 -20.17 1.68 8.78
CA ALA A 26 -20.67 2.65 7.82
C ALA A 26 -20.30 2.28 6.38
N PHE A 27 -19.32 1.39 6.19
CA PHE A 27 -18.99 0.87 4.87
C PHE A 27 -20.00 -0.20 4.43
N PRO A 28 -20.24 -0.33 3.12
CA PRO A 28 -21.05 -1.43 2.61
C PRO A 28 -20.49 -2.79 3.05
N LYS A 29 -21.34 -3.64 3.64
CA LYS A 29 -20.95 -4.97 4.17
C LYS A 29 -20.30 -5.90 3.13
N TYR A 30 -20.47 -5.61 1.84
CA TYR A 30 -19.95 -6.39 0.71
C TYR A 30 -18.97 -5.58 -0.14
N LEU A 31 -18.37 -4.53 0.42
CA LEU A 31 -17.36 -3.75 -0.29
C LEU A 31 -16.13 -4.62 -0.57
N LYS A 32 -15.90 -4.91 -1.85
CA LYS A 32 -14.77 -5.72 -2.32
C LYS A 32 -13.56 -4.90 -2.74
N LYS A 33 -13.76 -3.66 -3.16
CA LYS A 33 -12.71 -2.81 -3.72
C LYS A 33 -12.81 -1.43 -3.11
N LEU A 34 -11.70 -0.91 -2.62
CA LEU A 34 -11.58 0.44 -2.13
C LEU A 34 -10.38 1.12 -2.79
N THR A 35 -10.57 2.36 -3.23
CA THR A 35 -9.50 3.22 -3.71
C THR A 35 -9.57 4.53 -2.97
N LEU A 36 -8.47 4.94 -2.35
CA LEU A 36 -8.30 6.23 -1.70
C LEU A 36 -7.24 7.01 -2.47
N GLN A 37 -7.57 8.24 -2.83
CA GLN A 37 -6.71 9.12 -3.62
C GLN A 37 -7.06 10.56 -3.25
N LYS A 38 -6.06 11.41 -2.98
CA LYS A 38 -6.28 12.80 -2.54
C LYS A 38 -7.20 12.95 -1.32
N THR A 39 -7.23 11.95 -0.44
CA THR A 39 -8.09 11.92 0.75
C THR A 39 -7.41 12.42 2.01
N PHE A 40 -6.07 12.39 2.06
CA PHE A 40 -5.25 12.77 3.23
C PHE A 40 -5.70 12.13 4.57
N VAL A 41 -6.21 10.89 4.52
CA VAL A 41 -6.70 10.19 5.72
C VAL A 41 -5.51 9.78 6.60
N PRO A 42 -5.59 9.88 7.92
CA PRO A 42 -4.56 9.31 8.80
C PRO A 42 -4.38 7.80 8.56
N TRP A 43 -3.14 7.30 8.64
CA TRP A 43 -2.90 5.84 8.63
C TRP A 43 -3.67 5.09 9.72
N GLU A 44 -3.88 5.74 10.87
CA GLU A 44 -4.72 5.22 11.96
C GLU A 44 -6.13 4.87 11.49
N ASP A 45 -6.70 5.63 10.56
CA ASP A 45 -8.05 5.41 10.06
C ASP A 45 -8.11 4.23 9.07
N ILE A 46 -7.00 3.89 8.43
CA ILE A 46 -6.89 2.69 7.57
C ILE A 46 -7.08 1.40 8.38
N THR A 47 -6.83 1.41 9.69
CA THR A 47 -7.18 0.28 10.57
C THR A 47 -8.68 0.00 10.62
N THR A 48 -9.52 0.95 10.22
CA THR A 48 -10.96 0.72 10.06
C THR A 48 -11.26 -0.02 8.77
N VAL A 49 -10.54 0.31 7.70
CA VAL A 49 -10.60 -0.38 6.40
C VAL A 49 -10.10 -1.82 6.52
N SER A 50 -9.09 -2.07 7.36
CA SER A 50 -8.55 -3.43 7.57
C SER A 50 -9.57 -4.39 8.16
N LYS A 51 -10.59 -3.90 8.87
CA LYS A 51 -11.66 -4.72 9.47
C LYS A 51 -12.75 -5.11 8.47
N LEU A 52 -12.68 -4.67 7.21
CA LEU A 52 -13.69 -5.00 6.22
C LEU A 52 -13.55 -6.46 5.76
N PRO A 53 -14.55 -7.33 6.03
CA PRO A 53 -14.38 -8.78 5.94
C PRO A 53 -14.34 -9.31 4.50
N LYS A 54 -14.77 -8.50 3.51
CA LYS A 54 -14.86 -8.89 2.10
C LYS A 54 -13.99 -8.03 1.19
N LEU A 55 -13.12 -7.20 1.76
CA LEU A 55 -12.26 -6.33 0.97
C LEU A 55 -11.15 -7.16 0.33
N GLU A 56 -11.18 -7.25 -0.98
CA GLU A 56 -10.23 -8.01 -1.80
C GLU A 56 -9.16 -7.11 -2.43
N VAL A 57 -9.49 -5.84 -2.69
CA VAL A 57 -8.62 -4.88 -3.38
C VAL A 57 -8.56 -3.56 -2.62
N LEU A 58 -7.36 -3.16 -2.23
CA LEU A 58 -7.09 -1.84 -1.65
C LEU A 58 -6.08 -1.10 -2.53
N LYS A 59 -6.44 0.12 -2.94
CA LYS A 59 -5.55 1.01 -3.70
C LYS A 59 -5.39 2.33 -2.97
N LEU A 60 -4.19 2.63 -2.56
CA LEU A 60 -3.82 3.89 -1.91
C LEU A 60 -2.94 4.66 -2.89
N LYS A 61 -3.51 5.69 -3.50
CA LYS A 61 -2.87 6.50 -4.56
C LYS A 61 -2.55 7.90 -4.07
N ILE A 62 -1.69 8.62 -4.78
CA ILE A 62 -1.18 9.97 -4.50
C ILE A 62 -2.04 10.77 -3.50
N TYR A 63 -1.40 11.23 -2.42
CA TYR A 63 -2.04 11.97 -1.33
C TYR A 63 -3.20 11.20 -0.65
N ASN A 64 -3.08 9.88 -0.55
CA ASN A 64 -4.09 9.02 0.11
C ASN A 64 -4.09 9.22 1.62
N CYS A 65 -2.93 8.98 2.24
CA CYS A 65 -2.77 8.86 3.67
C CYS A 65 -1.71 9.84 4.18
N ARG A 66 -1.93 10.37 5.38
CA ARG A 66 -0.97 11.22 6.08
C ARG A 66 -0.25 10.46 7.19
N GLY A 67 1.02 10.83 7.39
CA GLY A 67 1.91 10.21 8.36
C GLY A 67 2.91 9.27 7.68
N THR A 68 4.04 9.06 8.36
CA THR A 68 5.16 8.28 7.84
C THR A 68 5.19 6.85 8.34
N VAL A 69 4.30 6.48 9.27
CA VAL A 69 4.22 5.14 9.85
C VAL A 69 2.87 4.53 9.54
N TRP A 70 2.88 3.38 8.88
CA TRP A 70 1.70 2.54 8.74
C TRP A 70 1.87 1.29 9.60
N GLU A 71 1.04 1.17 10.63
CA GLU A 71 0.97 -0.01 11.49
C GLU A 71 -0.29 -0.80 11.14
N THR A 72 -0.08 -2.05 10.73
CA THR A 72 -1.17 -2.98 10.47
C THR A 72 -1.50 -3.73 11.74
N ILE A 73 -2.79 -3.94 11.99
CA ILE A 73 -3.27 -4.59 13.20
C ILE A 73 -3.41 -6.10 12.98
N GLU A 74 -3.35 -6.85 14.09
CA GLU A 74 -3.68 -8.27 14.15
C GLU A 74 -5.08 -8.52 13.54
N ASP A 75 -5.22 -9.62 12.80
CA ASP A 75 -6.43 -9.98 12.04
C ASP A 75 -6.91 -8.93 11.01
N GLY A 76 -6.03 -8.02 10.61
CA GLY A 76 -6.29 -7.08 9.52
C GLY A 76 -6.46 -7.78 8.17
N PHE A 77 -7.26 -7.17 7.29
CA PHE A 77 -7.34 -7.50 5.87
C PHE A 77 -7.57 -9.00 5.56
N PRO A 78 -8.60 -9.64 6.13
CA PRO A 78 -8.76 -11.10 6.12
C PRO A 78 -8.97 -11.70 4.71
N GLN A 79 -9.36 -10.91 3.71
CA GLN A 79 -9.57 -11.36 2.33
C GLN A 79 -8.81 -10.51 1.30
N LEU A 80 -7.89 -9.66 1.74
CA LEU A 80 -7.20 -8.75 0.82
C LEU A 80 -6.24 -9.55 -0.06
N LYS A 81 -6.48 -9.51 -1.37
CA LYS A 81 -5.67 -10.18 -2.40
C LYS A 81 -4.73 -9.23 -3.11
N PHE A 82 -5.13 -7.96 -3.23
CA PHE A 82 -4.36 -6.95 -3.97
C PHE A 82 -4.20 -5.67 -3.14
N LEU A 83 -2.95 -5.23 -3.01
CA LEU A 83 -2.59 -3.97 -2.37
C LEU A 83 -1.73 -3.13 -3.32
N LEU A 84 -2.17 -1.89 -3.58
CA LEU A 84 -1.38 -0.87 -4.27
C LEU A 84 -1.06 0.27 -3.30
N LEU A 85 0.21 0.60 -3.18
CA LEU A 85 0.71 1.85 -2.61
C LEU A 85 1.37 2.65 -3.74
N ASP A 86 0.78 3.78 -4.13
CA ASP A 86 1.31 4.62 -5.19
C ASP A 86 1.38 6.10 -4.75
N GLY A 87 2.58 6.68 -4.75
CA GLY A 87 2.82 8.06 -4.35
C GLY A 87 2.43 8.31 -2.89
N THR A 88 2.88 7.41 -2.00
CA THR A 88 2.55 7.44 -0.57
C THR A 88 3.76 7.87 0.24
N ASP A 89 3.53 8.67 1.30
CA ASP A 89 4.60 9.18 2.17
C ASP A 89 5.00 8.19 3.28
N VAL A 90 4.55 6.93 3.20
CA VAL A 90 4.87 5.92 4.22
C VAL A 90 6.36 5.60 4.19
N ALA A 91 7.02 5.85 5.31
CA ALA A 91 8.44 5.59 5.49
C ALA A 91 8.69 4.28 6.24
N LEU A 92 7.85 3.96 7.22
CA LEU A 92 7.92 2.75 8.01
C LEU A 92 6.59 2.00 7.93
N TRP A 93 6.60 0.86 7.26
CA TRP A 93 5.46 -0.05 7.26
C TRP A 93 5.71 -1.18 8.25
N LYS A 94 5.02 -1.13 9.39
CA LYS A 94 5.04 -2.18 10.41
C LYS A 94 3.94 -3.19 10.12
N THR A 95 4.34 -4.36 9.63
CA THR A 95 3.42 -5.46 9.36
C THR A 95 4.03 -6.81 9.71
N SER A 96 3.17 -7.73 10.15
CA SER A 96 3.47 -9.16 10.25
C SER A 96 2.95 -9.88 9.01
N SER A 97 3.45 -11.09 8.77
CA SER A 97 2.92 -12.03 7.76
C SER A 97 1.43 -12.30 7.96
N ASP A 98 1.00 -12.33 9.21
CA ASP A 98 -0.33 -12.78 9.62
C ASP A 98 -1.40 -11.70 9.40
N HIS A 99 -0.99 -10.45 9.17
CA HIS A 99 -1.89 -9.31 8.94
C HIS A 99 -2.41 -9.25 7.49
N PHE A 100 -1.95 -10.14 6.62
CA PHE A 100 -2.32 -10.20 5.20
C PHE A 100 -2.46 -11.66 4.73
N PRO A 101 -3.35 -12.46 5.35
CA PRO A 101 -3.39 -13.91 5.18
C PRO A 101 -3.67 -14.40 3.74
N CYS A 102 -4.20 -13.54 2.88
CA CYS A 102 -4.61 -13.86 1.52
C CYS A 102 -3.98 -12.95 0.45
N LEU A 103 -2.95 -12.17 0.80
CA LEU A 103 -2.36 -11.21 -0.14
C LEU A 103 -1.59 -11.95 -1.25
N GLU A 104 -2.04 -11.77 -2.48
CA GLU A 104 -1.48 -12.42 -3.67
C GLU A 104 -0.57 -11.45 -4.45
N CYS A 105 -0.90 -10.15 -4.45
CA CYS A 105 -0.18 -9.14 -5.22
C CYS A 105 0.03 -7.84 -4.42
N LEU A 106 1.30 -7.41 -4.36
CA LEU A 106 1.72 -6.12 -3.81
C LEU A 106 2.31 -5.26 -4.92
N VAL A 107 1.78 -4.05 -5.10
CA VAL A 107 2.30 -3.07 -6.05
C VAL A 107 2.76 -1.82 -5.31
N LEU A 108 4.02 -1.45 -5.49
CA LEU A 108 4.63 -0.24 -4.92
C LEU A 108 5.02 0.70 -6.06
N GLY A 109 4.46 1.91 -6.06
CA GLY A 109 4.70 2.96 -7.04
C GLY A 109 5.14 4.24 -6.36
N ASN A 110 6.20 4.92 -6.82
CA ASN A 110 6.62 6.21 -6.25
C ASN A 110 6.72 6.20 -4.70
N CYS A 111 7.21 5.11 -4.12
CA CYS A 111 7.31 4.90 -2.66
C CYS A 111 8.72 5.24 -2.15
N ASP A 112 9.17 6.47 -2.41
CA ASP A 112 10.55 6.91 -2.15
C ASP A 112 10.97 6.90 -0.68
N SER A 113 10.01 7.00 0.23
CA SER A 113 10.26 7.07 1.68
C SER A 113 10.34 5.70 2.34
N LEU A 114 9.84 4.65 1.67
CA LEU A 114 9.63 3.34 2.28
C LEU A 114 10.97 2.65 2.61
N HIS A 115 11.14 2.29 3.88
CA HIS A 115 12.31 1.54 4.33
C HIS A 115 12.22 0.05 3.99
N SER A 116 13.40 -0.55 3.84
CA SER A 116 13.72 -1.84 3.21
C SER A 116 13.18 -3.12 3.90
N ARG A 117 12.19 -3.06 4.79
CA ARG A 117 11.66 -4.26 5.48
C ARG A 117 10.13 -4.25 5.55
N PHE A 118 9.48 -4.14 4.41
CA PHE A 118 8.03 -3.96 4.33
C PHE A 118 7.20 -5.25 4.44
N CYS A 119 7.78 -6.46 4.46
CA CYS A 119 7.03 -7.71 4.64
C CYS A 119 7.93 -8.82 5.20
N ARG A 120 7.51 -9.46 6.29
CA ARG A 120 7.96 -10.83 6.62
C ARG A 120 6.95 -11.77 5.96
N TYR A 121 7.44 -12.72 5.17
CA TYR A 121 6.73 -13.48 4.14
C TYR A 121 5.34 -14.00 4.54
N ASN A 122 4.36 -13.80 3.64
CA ASN A 122 3.08 -14.50 3.65
C ASN A 122 3.08 -15.55 2.51
N HIS A 123 2.70 -16.78 2.81
CA HIS A 123 2.68 -17.92 1.87
C HIS A 123 1.82 -17.74 0.61
N THR A 124 0.94 -16.74 0.55
CA THR A 124 0.07 -16.49 -0.62
C THR A 124 0.65 -15.48 -1.59
N LEU A 125 1.70 -14.73 -1.22
CA LEU A 125 2.22 -13.66 -2.03
C LEU A 125 2.93 -14.23 -3.27
N GLN A 126 2.41 -13.91 -4.46
CA GLN A 126 2.86 -14.43 -5.74
C GLN A 126 3.55 -13.37 -6.60
N LEU A 127 3.22 -12.09 -6.39
CA LEU A 127 3.75 -11.00 -7.20
C LEU A 127 4.07 -9.76 -6.34
N ILE A 128 5.29 -9.26 -6.48
CA ILE A 128 5.67 -7.89 -6.10
C ILE A 128 5.98 -7.12 -7.38
N GLU A 129 5.24 -6.04 -7.62
CA GLU A 129 5.53 -5.12 -8.71
C GLU A 129 6.01 -3.78 -8.15
N LEU A 130 7.17 -3.33 -8.62
CA LEU A 130 7.81 -2.09 -8.22
C LEU A 130 7.84 -1.15 -9.43
N ASN A 131 7.35 0.07 -9.27
CA ASN A 131 7.38 1.09 -10.31
C ASN A 131 7.98 2.37 -9.73
N MET A 132 8.99 2.95 -10.39
CA MET A 132 9.61 4.21 -9.93
C MET A 132 9.93 4.16 -8.42
N CYS A 133 10.63 3.10 -8.00
CA CYS A 133 11.01 2.88 -6.60
C CYS A 133 12.52 3.07 -6.42
N LYS A 134 12.97 3.23 -5.16
CA LYS A 134 14.39 3.31 -4.81
C LYS A 134 15.08 1.95 -4.75
N HIS A 135 16.41 1.94 -4.93
CA HIS A 135 17.19 0.70 -5.05
C HIS A 135 17.11 -0.14 -3.78
N SER A 136 16.98 0.52 -2.63
CA SER A 136 16.72 -0.13 -1.35
C SER A 136 15.43 -0.96 -1.35
N VAL A 137 14.34 -0.45 -1.93
CA VAL A 137 13.04 -1.14 -2.02
C VAL A 137 13.13 -2.32 -2.99
N VAL A 138 13.81 -2.12 -4.13
CA VAL A 138 14.07 -3.19 -5.11
C VAL A 138 14.90 -4.31 -4.49
N ASN A 139 15.99 -3.99 -3.81
CA ASN A 139 16.84 -4.98 -3.15
C ASN A 139 16.08 -5.79 -2.11
N SER A 140 15.21 -5.14 -1.32
CA SER A 140 14.35 -5.84 -0.37
C SER A 140 13.41 -6.82 -1.04
N ALA A 141 12.76 -6.43 -2.13
CA ALA A 141 11.86 -7.32 -2.86
C ALA A 141 12.63 -8.52 -3.43
N LYS A 142 13.81 -8.30 -4.03
CA LYS A 142 14.69 -9.36 -4.51
C LYS A 142 15.18 -10.26 -3.37
N GLN A 143 15.48 -9.71 -2.20
CA GLN A 143 15.87 -10.51 -1.03
C GLN A 143 14.72 -11.41 -0.58
N ILE A 144 13.49 -10.89 -0.49
CA ILE A 144 12.31 -11.70 -0.17
C ILE A 144 12.12 -12.79 -1.24
N GLN A 145 12.33 -12.48 -2.52
CA GLN A 145 12.28 -13.46 -3.60
C GLN A 145 13.29 -14.59 -3.40
N GLN A 146 14.54 -14.27 -3.04
CA GLN A 146 15.58 -15.27 -2.76
C GLN A 146 15.27 -16.14 -1.54
N GLU A 147 14.66 -15.57 -0.50
CA GLU A 147 14.27 -16.31 0.71
C GLU A 147 13.14 -17.32 0.45
N VAL A 148 12.28 -17.04 -0.54
CA VAL A 148 11.07 -17.82 -0.83
C VAL A 148 11.25 -18.76 -2.03
N GLY A 149 12.06 -18.35 -3.01
CA GLY A 149 12.31 -19.02 -4.26
C GLY A 149 11.62 -18.36 -5.45
N ASP A 150 12.36 -18.22 -6.56
CA ASP A 150 11.92 -17.54 -7.79
C ASP A 150 10.68 -18.18 -8.46
N ASN A 151 10.43 -19.46 -8.20
CA ASN A 151 9.25 -20.17 -8.71
C ASN A 151 7.97 -19.86 -7.92
N VAL A 152 8.10 -19.24 -6.74
CA VAL A 152 6.99 -18.99 -5.80
C VAL A 152 6.59 -17.52 -5.83
N LEU A 153 7.57 -16.62 -5.89
CA LEU A 153 7.36 -15.18 -5.91
C LEU A 153 7.99 -14.56 -7.16
N ASP A 154 7.19 -13.87 -7.95
CA ASP A 154 7.66 -13.06 -9.07
C ASP A 154 7.90 -11.61 -8.61
N VAL A 155 9.06 -11.04 -8.92
CA VAL A 155 9.40 -9.65 -8.63
C VAL A 155 9.65 -8.93 -9.95
N ARG A 156 8.83 -7.92 -10.22
CA ARG A 156 8.91 -7.12 -11.44
C ARG A 156 9.26 -5.68 -11.12
N VAL A 157 10.29 -5.16 -11.77
CA VAL A 157 10.69 -3.75 -11.68
C VAL A 157 10.32 -3.05 -12.98
N ARG A 158 9.63 -1.92 -12.88
CA ARG A 158 9.31 -1.03 -14.01
C ARG A 158 9.85 0.36 -13.73
N ASN A 159 10.34 1.03 -14.78
CA ASN A 159 10.84 2.40 -14.72
C ASN A 159 11.74 2.65 -13.49
N PRO A 160 12.90 2.00 -13.38
CA PRO A 160 13.81 2.22 -12.27
C PRO A 160 14.27 3.68 -12.22
N ILE A 161 14.44 4.24 -11.02
CA ILE A 161 14.89 5.64 -10.82
C ILE A 161 16.39 5.81 -11.12
N TYR A 162 17.13 4.71 -11.22
CA TYR A 162 18.58 4.65 -11.49
C TYR A 162 18.79 3.94 -12.83
N PRO A 163 19.90 4.22 -13.52
CA PRO A 163 20.28 3.47 -14.71
C PRO A 163 20.40 1.98 -14.35
N GLU A 164 19.91 1.11 -15.24
CA GLU A 164 20.23 -0.33 -15.15
C GLU A 164 21.75 -0.44 -15.25
N GLU A 165 22.41 -0.90 -14.19
CA GLU A 165 23.80 -1.33 -14.32
C GLU A 165 23.77 -2.56 -15.24
N GLU A 166 24.36 -2.43 -16.43
CA GLU A 166 24.60 -3.55 -17.35
C GLU A 166 25.41 -4.59 -16.58
N GLU A 167 24.85 -5.79 -16.40
CA GLU A 167 25.60 -6.94 -15.88
C GLU A 167 26.71 -7.29 -16.90
N GLU A 168 27.98 -6.98 -16.58
CA GLU A 168 29.18 -7.47 -17.29
C GLU A 168 29.50 -8.93 -16.95
#